data_AF-A0AAE1XSS7-F1
#
_entry.id   AF-A0AAE1XSS7-F1
#
_cell.length_a   1.000
_cell.length_b   1.000
_cell.length_c   1.000
_cell.angle_alpha   90.00
_cell.angle_beta   90.00
_cell.angle_gamma   90.00
#
_symmetry.space_group_name_H-M   'P 1'
#
loop_
_entity.id
_entity.type
_entity.pdbx_description
1 polymer ?
#
loop_
_entity_poly.entity_id
_entity_poly.type
_entity_poly.pdbx_seq_one_letter_code
_entity_poly.pdbx_strand_id
1 'polypeptide(L)'
;MGSAFAANPAAISNVFVYGSLLADDVVRALLTHVPPSCRAILLKTGKFLGRYVLVGITPPELHILDEFEDNKYERKTVEWDFEDWKVLHMDSFLKMTKGLRKG
;
A
#
# COMPACT_ATOMS: atom_id res chain seq x y z
N MET A 1 -14.39 -22.97 18.38
CA MET A 1 -15.27 -22.25 17.43
C MET A 1 -14.58 -20.94 17.11
N GLY A 2 -13.98 -20.83 15.93
CA GLY A 2 -13.16 -19.67 15.55
C GLY A 2 -14.06 -18.47 15.25
N SER A 3 -13.85 -17.38 15.98
CA SER A 3 -14.47 -16.10 15.70
C SER A 3 -13.89 -15.58 14.38
N ALA A 4 -14.57 -15.85 13.26
CA ALA A 4 -14.32 -15.11 12.04
C ALA A 4 -14.61 -13.64 12.38
N PHE A 5 -13.59 -12.80 12.36
CA PHE A 5 -13.80 -11.35 12.34
C PHE A 5 -14.76 -11.08 11.19
N ALA A 6 -16.02 -10.78 11.51
CA ALA A 6 -17.00 -10.36 10.51
C ALA A 6 -16.51 -9.00 10.03
N ALA A 7 -15.65 -9.01 9.01
CA ALA A 7 -15.10 -7.81 8.44
C ALA A 7 -16.28 -6.99 7.91
N ASN A 8 -16.43 -5.76 8.42
CA ASN A 8 -17.45 -4.86 7.95
C ASN A 8 -17.29 -4.72 6.43
N PRO A 9 -18.29 -5.10 5.60
CA PRO A 9 -18.15 -5.10 4.14
C PRO A 9 -17.91 -3.70 3.56
N ALA A 10 -18.14 -2.64 4.35
CA ALA A 10 -17.81 -1.26 3.99
C ALA A 10 -16.44 -0.78 4.50
N ALA A 11 -15.66 -1.62 5.20
CA ALA A 11 -14.35 -1.24 5.71
C ALA A 11 -13.33 -1.22 4.58
N ILE A 12 -12.69 -0.07 4.40
CA ILE A 12 -11.65 0.13 3.40
C ILE A 12 -10.32 0.29 4.14
N SER A 13 -9.30 -0.42 3.69
CA SER A 13 -7.97 -0.43 4.30
C SER A 13 -6.90 0.12 3.37
N ASN A 14 -5.88 0.74 3.96
CA ASN A 14 -4.67 1.16 3.26
C ASN A 14 -3.54 0.21 3.69
N VAL A 15 -2.91 -0.45 2.72
CA VAL A 15 -2.00 -1.57 2.96
C VAL A 15 -0.62 -1.23 2.44
N PHE A 16 0.38 -1.26 3.32
CA PHE A 16 1.78 -1.19 2.91
C PHE A 16 2.22 -2.51 2.30
N VAL A 17 2.68 -2.47 1.05
CA VAL A 17 3.18 -3.66 0.34
C VAL A 17 4.70 -3.65 0.21
N TYR A 18 5.28 -4.85 0.12
CA TYR A 18 6.72 -5.06 -0.08
C TYR A 18 6.99 -6.25 -1.01
N GLY A 19 8.23 -6.35 -1.50
CA GLY A 19 8.67 -7.49 -2.31
C GLY A 19 7.90 -7.61 -3.63
N SER A 20 7.34 -8.78 -3.90
CA SER A 20 6.66 -9.11 -5.17
C SER A 20 5.37 -8.30 -5.40
N LEU A 21 4.70 -7.84 -4.34
CA LEU A 21 3.49 -7.02 -4.43
C LEU A 21 3.75 -5.57 -4.89
N LEU A 22 5.02 -5.21 -5.14
CA LEU A 22 5.39 -3.92 -5.75
C LEU A 22 5.18 -3.88 -7.26
N ALA A 23 5.01 -5.04 -7.91
CA ALA A 23 4.81 -5.14 -9.34
C ALA A 23 3.32 -5.14 -9.68
N ASP A 24 2.90 -4.20 -10.54
CA ASP A 24 1.51 -4.08 -11.00
C ASP A 24 0.96 -5.39 -11.55
N ASP A 25 1.75 -6.17 -12.29
CA ASP A 25 1.32 -7.45 -12.88
C ASP A 25 0.98 -8.50 -11.81
N VAL A 26 1.69 -8.50 -10.69
CA VAL A 26 1.41 -9.40 -9.56
C VAL A 26 0.13 -8.97 -8.86
N VAL A 27 -0.04 -7.67 -8.63
CA VAL A 27 -1.26 -7.12 -8.02
C VAL A 27 -2.48 -7.38 -8.91
N ARG A 28 -2.35 -7.26 -10.24
CA ARG A 28 -3.41 -7.60 -11.22
C ARG A 28 -3.72 -9.09 -11.29
N ALA A 29 -2.75 -9.94 -11.02
CA ALA A 29 -2.97 -11.38 -11.01
C ALA A 29 -3.75 -11.82 -9.76
N LEU A 30 -3.56 -11.10 -8.63
CA LEU A 30 -4.20 -11.40 -7.36
C LEU A 30 -5.54 -10.69 -7.18
N LEU A 31 -5.62 -9.44 -7.62
CA LEU A 31 -6.80 -8.59 -7.53
C LEU A 31 -7.35 -8.36 -8.93
N THR A 32 -8.67 -8.37 -9.07
CA THR A 32 -9.35 -8.19 -10.37
C THR A 32 -9.15 -6.79 -10.98
N HIS A 33 -8.51 -5.87 -10.25
CA HIS A 33 -8.08 -4.55 -10.71
C HIS A 33 -6.79 -4.12 -10.00
N VAL A 34 -6.17 -3.03 -10.47
CA VAL A 34 -5.05 -2.38 -9.76
C VAL A 34 -5.62 -1.34 -8.80
N PRO A 35 -5.46 -1.50 -7.48
CA PRO A 35 -5.79 -0.46 -6.53
C PRO A 35 -4.88 0.76 -6.75
N PRO A 36 -5.38 2.00 -6.58
CA PRO A 36 -4.53 3.17 -6.55
C PRO A 36 -3.38 2.97 -5.56
N SER A 37 -2.15 3.24 -6.00
CA SER A 37 -0.97 3.14 -5.15
C SER A 37 -0.28 4.49 -5.00
N CYS A 38 0.25 4.76 -3.81
CA CYS A 38 1.08 5.93 -3.57
C CYS A 38 2.37 5.53 -2.86
N ARG A 39 3.41 6.34 -3.07
CA ARG A 39 4.63 6.22 -2.27
C ARG A 39 4.34 6.85 -0.91
N ALA A 40 4.56 6.12 0.16
CA ALA A 40 4.45 6.61 1.53
C ALA A 40 5.73 6.30 2.30
N ILE A 41 5.92 6.99 3.41
CA ILE A 41 7.08 6.79 4.28
C ILE A 41 6.60 6.05 5.53
N LEU A 42 7.14 4.85 5.73
CA LEU A 42 6.94 4.11 6.97
C LEU A 42 8.01 4.54 7.98
N LEU A 43 7.56 5.08 9.12
CA LEU A 43 8.40 5.43 10.26
C LEU A 43 8.61 4.18 11.13
N LYS A 44 9.77 3.52 10.99
CA LYS A 44 10.16 2.43 11.90
C LYS A 44 11.43 2.83 12.63
N THR A 45 11.30 3.21 13.91
CA THR A 45 12.40 3.50 14.86
C THR A 45 13.67 4.04 14.18
N GLY A 46 13.60 5.28 13.68
CA GLY A 46 14.75 6.00 13.10
C GLY A 46 15.09 5.67 11.64
N LYS A 47 14.34 4.80 10.96
CA LYS A 47 14.51 4.54 9.52
C LYS A 47 13.26 4.93 8.74
N PHE A 48 13.47 5.79 7.74
CA PHE A 48 12.48 6.10 6.72
C PHE A 48 12.54 5.05 5.63
N LEU A 49 11.45 4.31 5.46
CA LEU A 49 11.33 3.35 4.36
C LEU A 49 10.33 3.93 3.36
N GLY A 50 10.82 4.34 2.19
CA GLY A 50 9.96 4.68 1.06
C GLY A 50 9.28 3.41 0.57
N ARG A 51 7.96 3.29 0.77
CA ARG A 51 7.17 2.10 0.46
C ARG A 51 5.97 2.44 -0.38
N TYR A 52 5.43 1.44 -1.06
CA TYR A 52 4.19 1.56 -1.79
C TYR A 52 3.03 1.20 -0.86
N VAL A 53 1.99 2.02 -0.87
CA VAL A 53 0.74 1.78 -0.17
C VAL A 53 -0.33 1.57 -1.21
N LEU A 54 -1.00 0.42 -1.16
CA LEU A 54 -2.25 0.21 -1.87
C LEU A 54 -3.36 0.86 -1.06
N VAL A 55 -4.09 1.77 -1.70
CA VAL A 55 -5.18 2.54 -1.10
C VAL A 55 -6.49 1.93 -1.57
N GLY A 56 -7.48 1.86 -0.69
CA GLY A 56 -8.82 1.44 -1.12
C GLY A 56 -9.07 -0.07 -1.07
N ILE A 57 -8.26 -0.84 -0.34
CA ILE A 57 -8.38 -2.30 -0.30
C ILE A 57 -9.62 -2.72 0.49
N THR A 58 -10.49 -3.48 -0.14
CA THR A 58 -11.69 -4.05 0.47
C THR A 58 -11.36 -5.26 1.34
N PRO A 59 -12.26 -5.70 2.25
CA PRO A 59 -11.96 -6.81 3.13
C PRO A 59 -11.67 -8.15 2.42
N PRO A 60 -12.38 -8.52 1.33
CA PRO A 60 -12.02 -9.71 0.56
C PRO A 60 -10.65 -9.62 -0.11
N GLU A 61 -10.31 -8.46 -0.69
CA GLU A 61 -9.00 -8.25 -1.30
C GLU A 61 -7.88 -8.32 -0.26
N LEU A 62 -8.12 -7.72 0.91
CA LEU A 62 -7.21 -7.76 2.03
C LEU A 62 -6.97 -9.21 2.51
N HIS A 63 -8.00 -10.05 2.48
CA HIS A 63 -7.88 -11.48 2.81
C HIS A 63 -7.04 -12.24 1.77
N ILE A 64 -7.21 -11.95 0.48
CA ILE A 64 -6.39 -12.54 -0.60
C ILE A 64 -4.92 -12.17 -0.42
N LEU A 65 -4.64 -10.91 -0.06
CA LEU A 65 -3.27 -10.45 0.19
C LEU A 65 -2.64 -11.18 1.39
N ASP A 66 -3.40 -11.42 2.47
CA ASP A 66 -2.91 -12.22 3.60
C ASP A 66 -2.60 -13.66 3.20
N GLU A 67 -3.52 -14.31 2.47
CA GLU A 67 -3.34 -15.70 2.03
C GLU A 67 -2.11 -15.83 1.11
N PHE A 68 -1.87 -14.84 0.25
CA PHE A 68 -0.75 -14.85 -0.67
C PHE A 68 0.60 -14.63 0.03
N GLU A 69 0.67 -13.72 1.02
CA GLU A 69 1.92 -13.49 1.76
C GLU A 69 2.31 -14.66 2.68
N ASP A 70 1.36 -15.57 2.94
CA ASP A 70 1.53 -16.81 3.69
C ASP A 70 2.13 -16.59 5.11
N ASN A 71 2.48 -17.66 5.80
CA ASN A 71 3.05 -17.70 7.15
C ASN A 71 4.38 -16.93 7.30
N LYS A 72 4.91 -16.35 6.23
CA LYS A 72 6.21 -15.67 6.20
C LYS A 72 6.13 -14.25 6.73
N TYR A 73 4.95 -13.64 6.77
CA TYR A 73 4.77 -12.27 7.24
C TYR A 73 3.59 -12.12 8.20
N GLU A 74 3.81 -11.34 9.26
CA GLU A 74 2.78 -10.99 10.23
C GLU A 74 2.19 -9.61 9.90
N ARG A 75 0.85 -9.52 9.84
CA ARG A 75 0.17 -8.24 9.67
C ARG A 75 0.46 -7.33 10.86
N LYS A 76 0.99 -6.14 10.56
CA LYS A 76 1.23 -5.12 11.58
C LYS A 76 0.59 -3.80 11.21
N THR A 77 -0.24 -3.27 12.10
CA THR A 77 -0.71 -1.88 12.02
C THR A 77 0.45 -0.95 12.33
N VAL A 78 0.68 0.01 11.45
CA VAL A 78 1.76 0.97 11.56
C VAL A 78 1.22 2.36 11.33
N GLU A 79 1.74 3.32 12.09
CA GLU A 79 1.51 4.73 11.82
C GLU A 79 2.39 5.18 10.65
N TRP A 80 1.81 5.99 9.78
CA TRP A 80 2.47 6.55 8.62
C TRP A 80 2.00 7.98 8.42
N ASP A 81 2.89 8.82 7.93
CA ASP A 81 2.61 10.24 7.73
C ASP A 81 2.69 10.59 6.24
N PHE A 82 1.52 10.92 5.68
CA PHE A 82 1.40 11.36 4.29
C PHE A 82 1.89 12.78 4.07
N GLU A 83 1.72 13.65 5.07
CA GLU A 83 2.09 15.06 4.98
C GLU A 83 3.61 15.23 5.07
N ASP A 84 4.29 14.43 5.87
CA ASP A 84 5.76 14.38 5.87
C ASP A 84 6.32 13.90 4.51
N TRP A 85 5.67 12.90 3.88
CA TRP A 85 6.08 12.46 2.54
C TRP A 85 5.89 13.58 1.51
N LYS A 86 4.74 14.24 1.53
CA LYS A 86 4.46 15.40 0.68
C LYS A 86 5.50 16.48 0.87
N VAL A 87 5.74 16.96 2.10
CA VAL A 87 6.70 18.03 2.35
C VAL A 87 8.10 17.67 1.85
N LEU A 88 8.55 16.44 2.11
CA LEU A 88 9.90 15.99 1.71
C LEU A 88 10.07 15.76 0.20
N HIS A 89 9.02 15.32 -0.51
CA HIS A 89 9.16 14.81 -1.88
C HIS A 89 8.30 15.52 -2.94
N MET A 90 7.39 16.42 -2.55
CA MET A 90 6.51 17.15 -3.47
C MET A 90 7.30 17.95 -4.49
N ASP A 91 8.37 18.63 -4.08
CA ASP A 91 9.20 19.42 -4.99
C ASP A 91 9.89 18.55 -6.05
N SER A 92 10.41 17.39 -5.65
CA SER A 92 11.02 16.43 -6.58
C SER A 92 9.99 15.81 -7.52
N PHE A 93 8.79 15.50 -7.02
CA PHE A 93 7.67 14.99 -7.82
C PHE A 93 7.15 16.02 -8.82
N LEU A 94 6.97 17.28 -8.41
CA LEU A 94 6.57 18.38 -9.29
C LEU A 94 7.62 18.67 -10.37
N LYS A 95 8.91 18.57 -10.03
CA LYS A 95 10.00 18.69 -11.02
C LYS A 95 9.97 17.56 -12.04
N MET A 96 9.72 16.32 -11.61
CA MET A 96 9.62 15.14 -12.47
C MET A 96 8.41 15.21 -13.42
N THR A 97 7.25 15.61 -12.91
CA THR A 97 5.98 15.66 -13.66
C THR A 97 5.85 16.86 -14.59
N LYS A 98 6.57 17.96 -14.33
CA LYS A 98 6.71 19.07 -15.30
C LYS A 98 7.36 18.64 -16.62
N GLY A 99 8.14 17.56 -16.62
CA GLY A 99 8.71 16.95 -17.84
C GLY A 99 7.71 16.12 -18.66
N LEU A 100 6.60 15.69 -18.05
CA LEU A 100 5.60 14.81 -18.68
C LEU A 100 4.56 15.55 -19.56
N ARG A 101 4.58 16.89 -19.61
CA ARG A 101 3.63 17.69 -20.40
C ARG A 101 4.22 18.25 -21.70
N LYS A 102 5.24 17.61 -22.26
CA LYS A 102 5.65 17.84 -23.66
C LYS A 102 5.39 16.57 -24.46
N GLY A 103 4.22 16.55 -25.09
CA GLY A 103 3.71 15.51 -25.99
C GLY A 103 2.31 15.90 -26.40
#